data_AF-A0A1V9V3X1-F1
#
_entry.id   AF-A0A1V9V3X1-F1
#
_cell.length_a   1.000
_cell.length_b   1.000
_cell.length_c   1.000
_cell.angle_alpha   90.00
_cell.angle_beta   90.00
_cell.angle_gamma   90.00
#
_symmetry.space_group_name_H-M   'P 1'
#
loop_
_entity.id
_entity.type
_entity.pdbx_description
1 polymer ?
#
loop_
_entity_poly.entity_id
_entity_poly.type
_entity_poly.pdbx_seq_one_letter_code
_entity_poly.pdbx_strand_id
1 'polypeptide(L)'
;MKTNDIKTDARRVIDIVKDGGIGLVPNDTGYAFVGSSLEPLRRIFETKMRGSHKRNAMAGTLDMQRELHTLDKRAQQMVDALVLDHNLPIAVVAPFRPDHPMIQKLGPELLRASSAKGMIGVLLNGGTFHAELCRLSYEETVPLLGSSANYTGTGSPFRIEDIPDELRKIADIEVNHGLRRGHVYQRAGTVINFSTMEVIRIGGCYELISDVLRRYFDVELPADPGLATLPSGHLNEFALKGVE
;
A
#
# COMPACT_ATOMS: atom_id res chain seq x y z
N MET A 1 -6.44 7.53 -30.31
CA MET A 1 -5.84 6.52 -29.41
C MET A 1 -6.30 6.86 -28.01
N LYS A 2 -6.97 5.96 -27.26
CA LYS A 2 -7.30 6.24 -25.85
C LYS A 2 -5.99 6.16 -25.06
N THR A 3 -5.48 7.31 -24.64
CA THR A 3 -4.35 7.42 -23.72
C THR A 3 -4.88 7.58 -22.30
N ASN A 4 -4.23 6.97 -21.32
CA ASN A 4 -4.57 7.18 -19.92
C ASN A 4 -4.35 8.64 -19.55
N ASP A 5 -5.38 9.33 -19.07
CA ASP A 5 -5.27 10.68 -18.54
C ASP A 5 -5.08 10.60 -17.01
N ILE A 6 -3.83 10.37 -16.60
CA ILE A 6 -3.46 10.15 -15.21
C ILE A 6 -3.92 11.30 -14.30
N LYS A 7 -3.77 12.55 -14.76
CA LYS A 7 -4.10 13.73 -13.95
C LYS A 7 -5.60 13.83 -13.72
N THR A 8 -6.38 13.69 -14.79
CA THR A 8 -7.85 13.73 -14.69
C THR A 8 -8.39 12.56 -13.88
N ASP A 9 -7.86 11.35 -14.09
CA ASP A 9 -8.29 10.18 -13.34
C ASP A 9 -7.94 10.29 -11.84
N ALA A 10 -6.73 10.74 -11.49
CA ALA A 10 -6.32 10.93 -10.10
C ALA A 10 -7.16 12.01 -9.41
N ARG A 11 -7.45 13.12 -10.10
CA ARG A 11 -8.35 14.18 -9.61
C ARG A 11 -9.74 13.61 -9.30
N ARG A 12 -10.35 12.90 -10.24
CA ARG A 12 -11.68 12.29 -10.03
C ARG A 12 -11.71 11.33 -8.85
N VAL A 13 -10.64 10.54 -8.67
CA VAL A 13 -10.53 9.65 -7.50
C VAL A 13 -10.45 10.44 -6.21
N ILE A 14 -9.65 11.51 -6.14
CA ILE A 14 -9.54 12.34 -4.94
C ILE A 14 -10.88 12.98 -4.60
N ASP A 15 -11.56 13.58 -5.58
CA ASP A 15 -12.84 14.24 -5.34
C ASP A 15 -13.89 13.25 -4.79
N ILE A 16 -13.95 12.04 -5.37
CA ILE A 16 -14.86 10.98 -4.90
C ILE A 16 -14.49 10.48 -3.51
N VAL A 17 -13.22 10.20 -3.26
CA VAL A 17 -12.77 9.63 -1.98
C VAL A 17 -12.95 10.65 -0.84
N LYS A 18 -12.68 11.94 -1.09
CA LYS A 18 -12.91 13.03 -0.14
C LYS A 18 -14.36 13.13 0.31
N ASP A 19 -15.30 12.87 -0.60
CA ASP A 19 -16.74 12.90 -0.35
C ASP A 19 -17.26 11.56 0.21
N GLY A 20 -16.38 10.66 0.61
CA GLY A 20 -16.74 9.38 1.25
C GLY A 20 -17.03 8.25 0.25
N GLY A 21 -16.52 8.33 -0.97
CA GLY A 21 -16.58 7.24 -1.94
C GLY A 21 -15.39 6.27 -1.89
N ILE A 22 -15.50 5.19 -2.67
CA ILE A 22 -14.48 4.15 -2.86
C ILE A 22 -13.89 4.24 -4.27
N GLY A 23 -12.58 4.35 -4.36
CA GLY A 23 -11.85 4.21 -5.62
C GLY A 23 -11.30 2.81 -5.84
N LEU A 24 -11.46 2.25 -7.04
CA LEU A 24 -10.70 1.10 -7.54
C LEU A 24 -9.62 1.59 -8.50
N VAL A 25 -8.37 1.52 -8.05
CA VAL A 25 -7.25 2.22 -8.67
C VAL A 25 -6.07 1.32 -9.05
N PRO A 26 -5.31 1.66 -10.11
CA PRO A 26 -4.14 0.92 -10.52
C PRO A 26 -2.89 1.36 -9.74
N ASN A 27 -2.13 0.39 -9.22
CA ASN A 27 -0.73 0.58 -8.82
C ASN A 27 0.17 -0.34 -9.66
N ASP A 28 1.48 -0.08 -9.71
CA ASP A 28 2.42 -0.97 -10.38
C ASP A 28 2.48 -2.35 -9.72
N THR A 29 2.16 -2.45 -8.43
CA THR A 29 2.08 -3.73 -7.69
C THR A 29 0.68 -4.38 -7.70
N GLY A 30 -0.24 -3.91 -8.55
CA GLY A 30 -1.60 -4.45 -8.69
C GLY A 30 -2.71 -3.41 -8.43
N TYR A 31 -3.96 -3.80 -8.65
CA TYR A 31 -5.12 -2.96 -8.37
C TYR A 31 -5.47 -2.96 -6.89
N ALA A 32 -5.96 -1.82 -6.38
CA ALA A 32 -6.32 -1.63 -4.98
C ALA A 32 -7.63 -0.86 -4.83
N PHE A 33 -8.34 -1.11 -3.74
CA PHE A 33 -9.38 -0.22 -3.26
C PHE A 33 -8.75 0.85 -2.36
N VAL A 34 -9.22 2.10 -2.51
CA VAL A 34 -8.84 3.24 -1.69
C VAL A 34 -10.07 3.96 -1.15
N GLY A 35 -9.96 4.46 0.08
CA GLY A 35 -10.94 5.32 0.73
C GLY A 35 -10.25 6.18 1.80
N SER A 36 -10.92 7.24 2.26
CA SER A 36 -10.36 8.17 3.26
C SER A 36 -11.21 8.33 4.52
N SER A 37 -12.31 7.59 4.63
CA SER A 37 -13.20 7.62 5.78
C SER A 37 -13.62 6.22 6.20
N LEU A 38 -14.21 6.14 7.39
CA LEU A 38 -14.53 4.87 8.05
C LEU A 38 -15.50 4.01 7.23
N GLU A 39 -16.60 4.59 6.74
CA GLU A 39 -17.65 3.83 6.04
C GLU A 39 -17.13 3.15 4.75
N PRO A 40 -16.45 3.83 3.82
CA PRO A 40 -15.79 3.22 2.66
C PRO A 40 -14.89 2.06 3.04
N LEU A 41 -14.04 2.27 4.05
CA LEU A 41 -13.04 1.27 4.45
C LEU A 41 -13.69 0.09 5.15
N ARG A 42 -14.76 0.31 5.92
CA ARG A 42 -15.58 -0.75 6.50
C ARG A 42 -16.25 -1.58 5.41
N ARG A 43 -16.89 -0.93 4.43
CA ARG A 43 -17.50 -1.61 3.27
C ARG A 43 -16.48 -2.45 2.51
N ILE A 44 -15.29 -1.89 2.23
CA ILE A 44 -14.16 -2.62 1.65
C ILE A 44 -13.81 -3.85 2.50
N PHE A 45 -13.63 -3.72 3.81
CA PHE A 45 -13.28 -4.84 4.69
C PHE A 45 -14.32 -5.95 4.70
N GLU A 46 -15.59 -5.58 4.85
CA GLU A 46 -16.71 -6.51 4.94
C GLU A 46 -16.90 -7.29 3.62
N THR A 47 -16.92 -6.59 2.47
CA THR A 47 -17.09 -7.25 1.17
C THR A 47 -15.91 -8.18 0.83
N LYS A 48 -14.70 -7.85 1.26
CA LYS A 48 -13.51 -8.69 1.01
C LYS A 48 -13.34 -9.86 1.99
N MET A 49 -14.29 -10.01 2.92
CA MET A 49 -14.22 -10.99 4.02
C MET A 49 -12.89 -10.90 4.77
N ARG A 50 -12.50 -9.67 5.13
CA ARG A 50 -11.16 -9.40 5.63
C ARG A 50 -11.04 -9.80 7.10
N GLY A 51 -10.02 -10.61 7.40
CA GLY A 51 -9.73 -10.99 8.78
C GLY A 51 -9.29 -9.80 9.64
N SER A 52 -9.65 -9.82 10.93
CA SER A 52 -9.34 -8.75 11.90
C SER A 52 -7.85 -8.51 12.15
N HIS A 53 -6.99 -9.43 11.72
CA HIS A 53 -5.53 -9.31 11.78
C HIS A 53 -4.94 -8.48 10.63
N LYS A 54 -5.73 -8.11 9.63
CA LYS A 54 -5.27 -7.31 8.49
C LYS A 54 -5.32 -5.82 8.81
N ARG A 55 -4.35 -5.07 8.29
CA ARG A 55 -4.30 -3.62 8.34
C ARG A 55 -4.32 -3.03 6.93
N ASN A 56 -4.86 -1.83 6.79
CA ASN A 56 -4.67 -1.04 5.57
C ASN A 56 -3.26 -0.48 5.52
N ALA A 57 -2.73 -0.35 4.30
CA ALA A 57 -1.59 0.52 4.06
C ALA A 57 -2.13 1.89 3.64
N MET A 58 -1.43 2.95 4.03
CA MET A 58 -1.61 4.28 3.50
C MET A 58 -0.85 4.40 2.17
N ALA A 59 -1.45 4.97 1.14
CA ALA A 59 -0.73 5.38 -0.07
C ALA A 59 -0.06 6.74 0.21
N GLY A 60 1.22 6.87 -0.16
CA GLY A 60 2.00 8.05 0.23
C GLY A 60 3.06 8.49 -0.76
N THR A 61 3.42 9.77 -0.66
CA THR A 61 4.66 10.31 -1.23
C THR A 61 5.82 10.08 -0.26
N LEU A 62 7.06 10.18 -0.76
CA LEU A 62 8.24 10.09 0.09
C LEU A 62 8.30 11.25 1.11
N ASP A 63 7.90 12.46 0.71
CA ASP A 63 7.88 13.62 1.60
C ASP A 63 6.87 13.42 2.73
N MET A 64 5.65 12.98 2.42
CA MET A 64 4.66 12.60 3.43
C MET A 64 5.21 11.51 4.36
N GLN A 65 5.91 10.51 3.83
CA GLN A 65 6.50 9.46 4.66
C GLN A 65 7.56 9.98 5.63
N ARG A 66 8.41 10.92 5.21
CA ARG A 66 9.43 11.54 6.07
C ARG A 66 8.81 12.39 7.17
N GLU A 67 7.69 13.06 6.88
CA GLU A 67 6.92 13.85 7.84
C GLU A 67 6.07 13.01 8.79
N LEU A 68 5.60 11.86 8.32
CA LEU A 68 4.72 10.98 9.09
C LEU A 68 5.51 10.00 9.95
N HIS A 69 6.51 9.30 9.39
CA HIS A 69 7.27 8.28 10.11
C HIS A 69 8.39 8.86 10.97
N THR A 70 8.69 8.15 12.05
CA THR A 70 9.88 8.36 12.86
C THR A 70 10.86 7.21 12.59
N LEU A 71 11.83 7.47 11.72
CA LEU A 71 12.93 6.56 11.39
C LEU A 71 14.26 7.17 11.79
N ASP A 72 15.23 6.33 12.14
CA ASP A 72 16.61 6.79 12.26
C ASP A 72 17.20 7.12 10.87
N LYS A 73 18.37 7.77 10.87
CA LYS A 73 19.03 8.19 9.63
C LYS A 73 19.33 7.02 8.69
N ARG A 74 19.78 5.88 9.21
CA ARG A 74 20.15 4.71 8.39
C ARG A 74 18.90 4.10 7.75
N ALA A 75 17.83 3.95 8.52
CA ALA A 75 16.55 3.45 8.03
C ALA A 75 15.96 4.36 6.95
N GLN A 76 15.98 5.68 7.15
CA GLN A 76 15.52 6.61 6.11
C GLN A 76 16.40 6.56 4.85
N GLN A 77 17.73 6.43 4.99
CA GLN A 77 18.63 6.25 3.84
C GLN A 77 18.35 4.98 3.05
N MET A 78 17.97 3.88 3.71
CA MET A 78 17.53 2.66 3.02
C MET A 78 16.26 2.91 2.20
N VAL A 79 15.25 3.58 2.78
CA VAL A 79 14.02 3.93 2.07
C VAL A 79 14.32 4.84 0.87
N ASP A 80 15.15 5.87 1.07
CA ASP A 80 15.52 6.82 0.03
C ASP A 80 16.25 6.12 -1.12
N ALA A 81 17.20 5.22 -0.83
CA ALA A 81 17.91 4.47 -1.88
C ALA A 81 16.96 3.58 -2.70
N LEU A 82 16.04 2.88 -2.02
CA LEU A 82 15.06 2.03 -2.70
C LEU A 82 14.14 2.84 -3.62
N VAL A 83 13.66 4.00 -3.14
CA VAL A 83 12.67 4.82 -3.86
C VAL A 83 13.31 5.73 -4.91
N LEU A 84 14.34 6.48 -4.56
CA LEU A 84 14.93 7.53 -5.40
C LEU A 84 16.00 6.97 -6.36
N ASP A 85 16.92 6.15 -5.84
CA ASP A 85 18.06 5.69 -6.64
C ASP A 85 17.69 4.47 -7.49
N HIS A 86 16.86 3.57 -6.94
CA HIS A 86 16.50 2.31 -7.57
C HIS A 86 15.07 2.26 -8.13
N ASN A 87 14.27 3.30 -7.88
CA ASN A 87 12.90 3.41 -8.39
C ASN A 87 12.04 2.16 -8.10
N LEU A 88 12.13 1.62 -6.88
CA LEU A 88 11.41 0.42 -6.45
C LEU A 88 10.16 0.77 -5.63
N PRO A 89 9.02 0.08 -5.84
CA PRO A 89 7.86 0.18 -4.96
C PRO A 89 8.14 -0.55 -3.64
N ILE A 90 7.82 0.09 -2.51
CA ILE A 90 8.01 -0.49 -1.17
C ILE A 90 6.93 0.00 -0.21
N ALA A 91 6.37 -0.91 0.58
CA ALA A 91 5.57 -0.54 1.74
C ALA A 91 6.46 -0.51 2.99
N VAL A 92 6.64 0.69 3.54
CA VAL A 92 7.43 0.97 4.73
C VAL A 92 6.52 0.90 5.95
N VAL A 93 6.81 0.00 6.89
CA VAL A 93 6.16 -0.01 8.21
C VAL A 93 7.11 0.60 9.23
N ALA A 94 6.64 1.60 9.97
CA ALA A 94 7.43 2.29 10.99
C ALA A 94 6.53 3.00 12.02
N PRO A 95 7.09 3.42 13.18
CA PRO A 95 6.42 4.34 14.09
C PRO A 95 6.01 5.63 13.38
N PHE A 96 4.85 6.18 13.75
CA PHE A 96 4.34 7.42 13.18
C PHE A 96 4.18 8.53 14.22
N ARG A 97 4.23 9.77 13.75
CA ARG A 97 3.96 10.98 14.53
C ARG A 97 2.45 11.15 14.70
N PRO A 98 1.89 11.02 15.92
CA PRO A 98 0.44 11.05 16.11
C PRO A 98 -0.18 12.41 15.78
N ASP A 99 0.58 13.49 15.92
CA ASP A 99 0.20 14.87 15.60
C ASP A 99 0.24 15.22 14.11
N HIS A 100 0.71 14.31 13.25
CA HIS A 100 0.73 14.52 11.81
C HIS A 100 -0.69 14.74 11.25
N PRO A 101 -0.94 15.75 10.38
CA PRO A 101 -2.29 16.09 9.91
C PRO A 101 -3.07 14.92 9.28
N MET A 102 -2.39 14.06 8.51
CA MET A 102 -3.01 12.85 7.95
C MET A 102 -3.49 11.88 9.02
N ILE A 103 -2.72 11.72 10.10
CA ILE A 103 -3.06 10.81 11.20
C ILE A 103 -4.24 11.35 11.99
N GLN A 104 -4.23 12.66 12.28
CA GLN A 104 -5.33 13.33 12.98
C GLN A 104 -6.66 13.19 12.21
N LYS A 105 -6.64 13.22 10.86
CA LYS A 105 -7.84 13.05 10.04
C LYS A 105 -8.42 11.63 10.02
N LEU A 106 -7.65 10.60 10.35
CA LEU A 106 -8.19 9.24 10.39
C LEU A 106 -9.25 9.08 11.49
N GLY A 107 -9.08 9.80 12.60
CA GLY A 107 -9.83 9.51 13.82
C GLY A 107 -9.44 8.16 14.44
N PRO A 108 -9.93 7.86 15.65
CA PRO A 108 -9.43 6.76 16.46
C PRO A 108 -9.73 5.37 15.88
N GLU A 109 -10.93 5.18 15.33
CA GLU A 109 -11.36 3.86 14.81
C GLU A 109 -10.56 3.47 13.57
N LEU A 110 -10.40 4.40 12.63
CA LEU A 110 -9.69 4.11 11.40
C LEU A 110 -8.18 3.99 11.60
N LEU A 111 -7.63 4.76 12.55
CA LEU A 111 -6.26 4.60 12.99
C LEU A 111 -6.05 3.18 13.53
N ARG A 112 -6.88 2.70 14.45
CA ARG A 112 -6.81 1.32 14.97
C ARG A 112 -6.88 0.26 13.88
N ALA A 113 -7.72 0.46 12.85
CA ALA A 113 -7.84 -0.48 11.73
C ALA A 113 -6.62 -0.46 10.77
N SER A 114 -5.76 0.56 10.85
CA SER A 114 -4.67 0.80 9.91
C SER A 114 -3.28 0.78 10.55
N SER A 115 -3.22 0.87 11.88
CA SER A 115 -1.99 0.76 12.67
C SER A 115 -1.98 -0.50 13.54
N ALA A 116 -0.80 -0.86 14.04
CA ALA A 116 -0.65 -1.81 15.14
C ALA A 116 0.64 -1.48 15.91
N LYS A 117 0.62 -1.59 17.25
CA LYS A 117 1.81 -1.33 18.09
C LYS A 117 2.47 0.04 17.82
N GLY A 118 1.65 1.07 17.54
CA GLY A 118 2.14 2.42 17.23
C GLY A 118 2.84 2.56 15.87
N MET A 119 2.71 1.57 14.98
CA MET A 119 3.28 1.58 13.64
C MET A 119 2.19 1.60 12.58
N ILE A 120 2.47 2.22 11.44
CA ILE A 120 1.61 2.25 10.26
C ILE A 120 2.41 1.88 9.01
N GLY A 121 1.75 1.29 8.02
CA GLY A 121 2.35 0.99 6.73
C GLY A 121 2.06 2.09 5.71
N VAL A 122 3.09 2.58 5.01
CA VAL A 122 2.96 3.53 3.89
C VAL A 122 3.55 2.90 2.63
N LEU A 123 2.71 2.73 1.60
CA LEU A 123 3.15 2.32 0.27
C LEU A 123 3.74 3.52 -0.47
N LEU A 124 4.97 3.35 -0.94
CA LEU A 124 5.73 4.32 -1.72
C LEU A 124 5.95 3.81 -3.13
N ASN A 125 6.09 4.77 -4.05
CA ASN A 125 6.53 4.54 -5.42
C ASN A 125 5.73 3.48 -6.19
N GLY A 126 4.40 3.44 -6.00
CA GLY A 126 3.50 2.50 -6.67
C GLY A 126 3.23 2.80 -8.16
N GLY A 127 4.10 3.52 -8.86
CA GLY A 127 3.94 3.90 -10.27
C GLY A 127 3.38 5.31 -10.51
N THR A 128 3.22 5.69 -11.78
CA THR A 128 2.90 7.08 -12.17
C THR A 128 1.51 7.54 -11.72
N PHE A 129 0.49 6.67 -11.79
CA PHE A 129 -0.84 6.98 -11.27
C PHE A 129 -0.82 7.16 -9.75
N HIS A 130 -0.16 6.23 -9.04
CA HIS A 130 0.03 6.33 -7.59
C HIS A 130 0.73 7.63 -7.19
N ALA A 131 1.79 8.03 -7.92
CA ALA A 131 2.51 9.27 -7.66
C ALA A 131 1.59 10.51 -7.76
N GLU A 132 0.80 10.63 -8.82
CA GLU A 132 -0.12 11.76 -8.99
C GLU A 132 -1.25 11.74 -7.96
N LEU A 133 -1.83 10.57 -7.69
CA LEU A 133 -2.87 10.41 -6.67
C LEU A 133 -2.36 10.79 -5.27
N CYS A 134 -1.15 10.33 -4.90
CA CYS A 134 -0.55 10.64 -3.61
C CYS A 134 -0.11 12.10 -3.50
N ARG A 135 0.32 12.74 -4.59
CA ARG A 135 0.61 14.18 -4.63
C ARG A 135 -0.65 14.98 -4.25
N LEU A 136 -1.77 14.71 -4.90
CA LEU A 136 -3.05 15.37 -4.59
C LEU A 136 -3.54 15.09 -3.17
N SER A 137 -3.43 13.83 -2.74
CA SER A 137 -3.74 13.44 -1.35
C SER A 137 -2.92 14.24 -0.36
N TYR A 138 -1.61 14.37 -0.58
CA TYR A 138 -0.71 15.13 0.30
C TYR A 138 -1.05 16.63 0.31
N GLU A 139 -1.18 17.26 -0.85
CA GLU A 139 -1.52 18.69 -0.99
C GLU A 139 -2.84 19.05 -0.31
N GLU A 140 -3.83 18.16 -0.36
CA GLU A 140 -5.17 18.41 0.18
C GLU A 140 -5.39 17.78 1.56
N THR A 141 -4.34 17.16 2.13
CA THR A 141 -4.38 16.41 3.39
C THR A 141 -5.54 15.41 3.40
N VAL A 142 -5.59 14.51 2.43
CA VAL A 142 -6.63 13.47 2.32
C VAL A 142 -5.97 12.11 2.56
N PRO A 143 -6.17 11.47 3.72
CA PRO A 143 -5.53 10.17 3.96
C PRO A 143 -6.10 9.13 3.01
N LEU A 144 -5.24 8.50 2.21
CA LEU A 144 -5.64 7.41 1.32
C LEU A 144 -5.25 6.07 1.94
N LEU A 145 -6.22 5.36 2.48
CA LEU A 145 -6.01 4.02 3.01
C LEU A 145 -6.59 2.99 2.05
N GLY A 146 -5.89 1.87 1.93
CA GLY A 146 -6.30 0.88 0.96
C GLY A 146 -5.72 -0.51 1.15
N SER A 147 -6.20 -1.40 0.29
CA SER A 147 -5.71 -2.76 0.16
C SER A 147 -5.94 -3.28 -1.26
N SER A 148 -5.14 -4.28 -1.67
CA SER A 148 -5.25 -4.90 -2.99
C SER A 148 -6.67 -5.39 -3.27
N ALA A 149 -7.16 -5.29 -4.51
CA ALA A 149 -8.58 -5.46 -4.87
C ALA A 149 -9.05 -6.92 -5.03
N ASN A 150 -8.77 -7.78 -4.05
CA ASN A 150 -9.08 -9.23 -4.09
C ASN A 150 -9.74 -9.74 -2.80
N TYR A 151 -10.27 -10.97 -2.82
CA TYR A 151 -10.60 -11.68 -1.58
C TYR A 151 -9.37 -11.94 -0.74
N THR A 152 -9.54 -11.95 0.57
CA THR A 152 -8.44 -12.24 1.49
C THR A 152 -7.77 -13.57 1.13
N GLY A 153 -6.46 -13.54 0.90
CA GLY A 153 -5.66 -14.73 0.60
C GLY A 153 -5.56 -15.15 -0.88
N THR A 154 -6.30 -14.54 -1.80
CA THR A 154 -6.34 -14.99 -3.21
C THR A 154 -5.31 -14.34 -4.14
N GLY A 155 -4.35 -13.58 -3.60
CA GLY A 155 -3.37 -12.84 -4.41
C GLY A 155 -3.93 -11.54 -5.02
N SER A 156 -3.04 -10.60 -5.36
CA SER A 156 -3.45 -9.30 -5.92
C SER A 156 -3.79 -9.39 -7.41
N PRO A 157 -4.86 -8.75 -7.88
CA PRO A 157 -5.18 -8.70 -9.30
C PRO A 157 -4.33 -7.62 -9.97
N PHE A 158 -3.86 -7.89 -11.18
CA PHE A 158 -3.01 -6.96 -11.95
C PHE A 158 -3.71 -6.37 -13.18
N ARG A 159 -4.98 -6.72 -13.40
CA ARG A 159 -5.89 -6.10 -14.37
C ARG A 159 -7.31 -6.17 -13.81
N ILE A 160 -8.17 -5.28 -14.26
CA ILE A 160 -9.53 -5.16 -13.74
C ILE A 160 -10.36 -6.41 -14.03
N GLU A 161 -10.12 -7.03 -15.17
CA GLU A 161 -10.84 -8.21 -15.64
C GLU A 161 -10.62 -9.44 -14.75
N ASP A 162 -9.57 -9.44 -13.91
CA ASP A 162 -9.31 -10.50 -12.92
C ASP A 162 -10.00 -10.24 -11.57
N ILE A 163 -10.71 -9.11 -11.42
CA ILE A 163 -11.39 -8.74 -10.18
C ILE A 163 -12.85 -9.24 -10.25
N PRO A 164 -13.32 -10.01 -9.25
CA PRO A 164 -14.73 -10.42 -9.17
C PRO A 164 -15.68 -9.23 -9.31
N ASP A 165 -16.73 -9.38 -10.12
CA ASP A 165 -17.69 -8.30 -10.40
C ASP A 165 -18.33 -7.73 -9.14
N GLU A 166 -18.60 -8.57 -8.14
CA GLU A 166 -19.16 -8.13 -6.85
C GLU A 166 -18.20 -7.22 -6.07
N LEU A 167 -16.88 -7.46 -6.17
CA LEU A 167 -15.88 -6.55 -5.61
C LEU A 167 -15.82 -5.26 -6.42
N ARG A 168 -15.86 -5.33 -7.75
CA ARG A 168 -15.81 -4.12 -8.60
C ARG A 168 -16.98 -3.18 -8.33
N LYS A 169 -18.18 -3.73 -8.10
CA LYS A 169 -19.41 -2.98 -7.84
C LYS A 169 -19.42 -2.15 -6.55
N ILE A 170 -18.46 -2.34 -5.65
CA ILE A 170 -18.38 -1.47 -4.46
C ILE A 170 -17.67 -0.15 -4.74
N ALA A 171 -16.96 -0.03 -5.87
CA ALA A 171 -16.25 1.18 -6.23
C ALA A 171 -17.20 2.21 -6.87
N ASP A 172 -17.13 3.44 -6.38
CA ASP A 172 -17.82 4.59 -6.96
C ASP A 172 -17.07 5.14 -8.18
N ILE A 173 -15.78 4.80 -8.30
CA ILE A 173 -14.96 5.03 -9.49
C ILE A 173 -14.00 3.88 -9.76
N GLU A 174 -13.95 3.46 -11.02
CA GLU A 174 -13.02 2.47 -11.55
C GLU A 174 -12.05 3.16 -12.53
N VAL A 175 -10.74 3.07 -12.26
CA VAL A 175 -9.69 3.59 -13.15
C VAL A 175 -8.97 2.43 -13.82
N ASN A 176 -9.33 2.12 -15.08
CA ASN A 176 -8.70 1.02 -15.83
C ASN A 176 -7.50 1.51 -16.64
N HIS A 177 -6.28 1.25 -16.15
CA HIS A 177 -5.03 1.52 -16.88
C HIS A 177 -4.38 0.23 -17.39
N GLY A 178 -5.17 -0.83 -17.62
CA GLY A 178 -4.74 -2.12 -18.16
C GLY A 178 -3.89 -2.94 -17.20
N LEU A 179 -3.09 -3.85 -17.77
CA LEU A 179 -2.21 -4.76 -17.04
C LEU A 179 -1.09 -3.99 -16.33
N ARG A 180 -0.90 -4.28 -15.03
CA ARG A 180 0.09 -3.61 -14.18
C ARG A 180 1.46 -4.27 -14.28
N ARG A 181 2.52 -3.47 -14.16
CA ARG A 181 3.92 -3.89 -14.36
C ARG A 181 4.33 -5.05 -13.46
N GLY A 182 3.91 -5.02 -12.20
CA GLY A 182 4.25 -6.04 -11.21
C GLY A 182 3.59 -7.40 -11.41
N HIS A 183 2.78 -7.61 -12.46
CA HIS A 183 2.11 -8.89 -12.71
C HIS A 183 3.10 -10.07 -12.80
N VAL A 184 4.33 -9.83 -13.25
CA VAL A 184 5.40 -10.84 -13.33
C VAL A 184 5.73 -11.46 -11.98
N TYR A 185 5.52 -10.72 -10.89
CA TYR A 185 5.81 -11.17 -9.53
C TYR A 185 4.70 -12.02 -8.93
N GLN A 186 3.48 -11.94 -9.46
CA GLN A 186 2.30 -12.68 -8.98
C GLN A 186 1.96 -12.45 -7.49
N ARG A 187 2.58 -11.45 -6.84
CA ARG A 187 2.35 -11.04 -5.46
C ARG A 187 2.17 -9.52 -5.36
N ALA A 188 1.45 -9.09 -4.34
CA ALA A 188 1.38 -7.68 -3.93
C ALA A 188 2.78 -7.12 -3.64
N GLY A 189 2.91 -5.79 -3.51
CA GLY A 189 4.19 -5.14 -3.22
C GLY A 189 4.86 -5.62 -1.92
N THR A 190 6.18 -5.57 -1.86
CA THR A 190 6.97 -5.94 -0.67
C THR A 190 6.64 -5.04 0.52
N VAL A 191 6.61 -5.61 1.73
CA VAL A 191 6.33 -4.89 3.00
C VAL A 191 7.42 -5.21 4.01
N ILE A 192 8.10 -4.19 4.53
CA ILE A 192 9.18 -4.33 5.50
C ILE A 192 8.96 -3.34 6.66
N ASN A 193 9.18 -3.80 7.88
CA ASN A 193 9.31 -2.94 9.03
C ASN A 193 10.72 -2.34 9.08
N PHE A 194 10.87 -1.05 8.81
CA PHE A 194 12.18 -0.40 8.74
C PHE A 194 12.77 -0.05 10.12
N SER A 195 12.02 -0.27 11.21
CA SER A 195 12.56 -0.16 12.57
C SER A 195 13.23 -1.45 13.04
N THR A 196 12.80 -2.61 12.52
CA THR A 196 13.31 -3.92 12.94
C THR A 196 13.94 -4.74 11.81
N MET A 197 13.82 -4.27 10.57
CA MET A 197 14.09 -5.01 9.34
C MET A 197 13.30 -6.33 9.19
N GLU A 198 12.20 -6.48 9.95
CA GLU A 198 11.30 -7.61 9.79
C GLU A 198 10.59 -7.53 8.43
N VAL A 199 10.77 -8.58 7.63
CA VAL A 199 10.02 -8.75 6.38
C VAL A 199 8.63 -9.26 6.72
N ILE A 200 7.63 -8.41 6.50
CA ILE A 200 6.21 -8.74 6.71
C ILE A 200 5.69 -9.50 5.49
N ARG A 201 6.05 -9.02 4.29
CA ARG A 201 5.66 -9.65 3.03
C ARG A 201 6.79 -9.63 2.01
N ILE A 202 7.16 -10.81 1.54
CA ILE A 202 7.95 -11.04 0.34
C ILE A 202 7.03 -10.80 -0.86
N GLY A 203 7.20 -9.67 -1.54
CA GLY A 203 6.27 -9.21 -2.58
C GLY A 203 6.94 -8.90 -3.91
N GLY A 204 6.28 -8.08 -4.72
CA GLY A 204 6.86 -7.55 -5.95
C GLY A 204 8.18 -6.84 -5.69
N CYS A 205 9.14 -7.05 -6.60
CA CYS A 205 10.50 -6.52 -6.56
C CYS A 205 11.34 -6.93 -5.34
N TYR A 206 10.94 -7.96 -4.58
CA TYR A 206 11.64 -8.36 -3.36
C TYR A 206 13.11 -8.68 -3.60
N GLU A 207 13.43 -9.36 -4.69
CA GLU A 207 14.79 -9.72 -5.06
C GLU A 207 15.66 -8.49 -5.34
N LEU A 208 15.10 -7.45 -5.96
CA LEU A 208 15.78 -6.19 -6.20
C LEU A 208 15.97 -5.40 -4.90
N ILE A 209 14.93 -5.36 -4.06
CA ILE A 209 14.97 -4.70 -2.74
C ILE A 209 16.05 -5.36 -1.86
N SER A 210 16.06 -6.70 -1.80
CA SER A 210 17.04 -7.48 -1.03
C SER A 210 18.46 -7.24 -1.52
N ASP A 211 18.68 -7.21 -2.84
CA ASP A 211 19.99 -6.90 -3.44
C ASP A 211 20.50 -5.51 -3.06
N VAL A 212 19.65 -4.48 -3.12
CA VAL A 212 20.01 -3.10 -2.71
C VAL A 212 20.37 -3.04 -1.23
N LEU A 213 19.51 -3.59 -0.37
CA LEU A 213 19.70 -3.57 1.08
C LEU A 213 20.96 -4.35 1.50
N ARG A 214 21.24 -5.47 0.86
CA ARG A 214 22.47 -6.24 1.09
C ARG A 214 23.71 -5.47 0.62
N ARG A 215 23.71 -5.01 -0.64
CA ARG A 215 24.90 -4.40 -1.27
C ARG A 215 25.31 -3.09 -0.61
N TYR A 216 24.36 -2.23 -0.28
CA TYR A 216 24.65 -0.86 0.15
C TYR A 216 24.53 -0.64 1.66
N PHE A 217 23.83 -1.53 2.38
CA PHE A 217 23.55 -1.34 3.80
C PHE A 217 23.93 -2.54 4.67
N ASP A 218 24.48 -3.62 4.09
CA ASP A 218 24.84 -4.85 4.81
C ASP A 218 23.64 -5.43 5.59
N VAL A 219 22.45 -5.37 4.98
CA VAL A 219 21.23 -5.96 5.53
C VAL A 219 20.88 -7.22 4.74
N GLU A 220 20.92 -8.36 5.41
CA GLU A 220 20.48 -9.63 4.85
C GLU A 220 19.01 -9.89 5.18
N LEU A 221 18.18 -9.99 4.14
CA LEU A 221 16.77 -10.36 4.27
C LEU A 221 16.59 -11.87 4.07
N PRO A 222 15.53 -12.48 4.63
CA PRO A 222 15.26 -13.91 4.45
C PRO A 222 15.11 -14.29 2.97
N ALA A 223 15.52 -15.52 2.62
CA ALA A 223 15.32 -16.06 1.29
C ALA A 223 13.81 -16.24 0.98
N ASP A 224 13.42 -15.97 -0.25
CA ASP A 224 12.06 -16.28 -0.73
C ASP A 224 11.92 -17.80 -0.92
N PRO A 225 11.02 -18.49 -0.19
CA PRO A 225 10.78 -19.92 -0.38
C PRO A 225 10.05 -20.24 -1.70
N GLY A 226 9.66 -19.22 -2.46
CA GLY A 226 9.01 -19.34 -3.76
C GLY A 226 7.49 -19.35 -3.69
N LEU A 227 6.84 -19.12 -4.83
CA LEU A 227 5.39 -19.01 -4.95
C LEU A 227 4.65 -20.29 -4.54
N ALA A 228 5.22 -21.46 -4.80
CA ALA A 228 4.61 -22.74 -4.45
C ALA A 228 4.49 -22.93 -2.92
N THR A 229 5.48 -22.46 -2.16
CA THR A 229 5.51 -22.60 -0.70
C THR A 229 4.85 -21.42 0.02
N LEU A 230 5.00 -20.21 -0.52
CA LEU A 230 4.46 -18.99 0.09
C LEU A 230 3.69 -18.13 -0.93
N PRO A 231 2.49 -18.53 -1.36
CA PRO A 231 1.78 -17.85 -2.44
C PRO A 231 1.48 -16.37 -2.15
N SER A 232 1.09 -16.05 -0.90
CA SER A 232 0.74 -14.68 -0.51
C SER A 232 1.94 -13.79 -0.17
N GLY A 233 3.12 -14.39 0.02
CA GLY A 233 4.33 -13.72 0.49
C GLY A 233 4.36 -13.34 1.96
N HIS A 234 3.27 -13.47 2.72
CA HIS A 234 3.22 -13.02 4.12
C HIS A 234 3.94 -13.99 5.06
N LEU A 235 4.98 -13.53 5.74
CA LEU A 235 5.75 -14.36 6.67
C LEU A 235 5.14 -14.42 8.07
N ASN A 236 4.29 -13.45 8.42
CA ASN A 236 3.73 -13.28 9.77
C ASN A 236 2.21 -12.95 9.73
N GLU A 237 1.48 -13.60 8.82
CA GLU A 237 0.06 -13.34 8.50
C GLU A 237 -0.84 -13.06 9.71
N PHE A 238 -0.70 -13.82 10.80
CA PHE A 238 -1.56 -13.74 11.98
C PHE A 238 -0.94 -13.03 13.19
N ALA A 239 0.26 -12.43 13.05
CA ALA A 239 0.98 -11.81 14.16
C ALA A 239 0.22 -10.62 14.79
N LEU A 240 -0.75 -10.04 14.08
CA LEU A 240 -1.58 -8.93 14.54
C LEU A 240 -2.98 -9.35 15.01
N LYS A 241 -3.28 -10.65 15.09
CA LYS A 241 -4.57 -11.14 15.58
C LYS A 241 -4.72 -10.77 17.07
N GLY A 242 -5.70 -9.92 17.39
CA GLY A 242 -5.94 -9.44 18.76
C GLY A 242 -4.96 -8.37 19.25
N VAL A 243 -4.16 -7.80 18.35
CA VAL A 243 -3.24 -6.69 18.68
C VAL A 243 -3.90 -5.39 18.24
N GLU A 244 -4.01 -4.41 19.15
CA GLU A 244 -4.40 -3.03 18.81
C GLU A 244 -3.20 -2.18 18.36
#